data_AF-A0A964PIK7-F1
#
_entry.id   AF-A0A964PIK7-F1
#
_cell.length_a   1.000
_cell.length_b   1.000
_cell.length_c   1.000
_cell.angle_alpha   90.00
_cell.angle_beta   90.00
_cell.angle_gamma   90.00
#
_symmetry.space_group_name_H-M   'P 1'
#
loop_
_entity.id
_entity.type
_entity.pdbx_description
1 polymer ?
#
loop_
_entity_poly.entity_id
_entity_poly.type
_entity_poly.pdbx_seq_one_letter_code
_entity_poly.pdbx_strand_id
1 'polypeptide(L)'
;MTTAPVVTITDELIADLESYARTDCVIRIEPHDIRALLAERAELKRDAERLDWLIKDGAVVVELKQVGRYHLAWPDVGENQVDCFWTAREAIDAAMQAATDHP
;
A
#
# COMPACT_ATOMS: atom_id res chain seq x y z
N MET A 1 1.77 -44.58 -21.95
CA MET A 1 2.60 -43.42 -21.58
C MET A 1 2.65 -42.52 -22.80
N THR A 2 2.04 -41.35 -22.74
CA THR A 2 1.93 -40.44 -23.89
C THR A 2 2.78 -39.21 -23.59
N THR A 3 3.97 -39.14 -24.18
CA THR A 3 4.87 -38.00 -24.02
C THR A 3 4.36 -36.87 -24.91
N ALA A 4 4.09 -35.70 -24.34
CA ALA A 4 3.71 -34.52 -25.10
C ALA A 4 4.83 -34.14 -26.10
N PRO A 5 4.51 -33.63 -27.30
CA PRO A 5 5.52 -33.21 -28.25
C PRO A 5 6.35 -32.06 -27.66
N VAL A 6 7.67 -32.19 -27.74
CA VAL A 6 8.61 -31.11 -27.43
C VAL A 6 8.35 -30.01 -28.44
N VAL A 7 7.94 -28.84 -27.97
CA VAL A 7 7.75 -27.66 -28.82
C VAL A 7 9.12 -27.25 -29.35
N THR A 8 9.35 -27.48 -30.64
CA THR A 8 10.57 -27.03 -31.31
C THR A 8 10.45 -25.53 -31.51
N ILE A 9 11.22 -24.76 -30.74
CA ILE A 9 11.35 -23.32 -30.94
C ILE A 9 12.06 -23.11 -32.28
N THR A 10 11.39 -22.43 -33.22
CA THR A 10 11.96 -22.11 -34.54
C THR A 10 12.74 -20.80 -34.48
N ASP A 11 13.69 -20.62 -35.39
CA ASP A 11 14.46 -19.37 -35.51
C ASP A 11 13.56 -18.15 -35.77
N GLU A 12 12.41 -18.36 -36.42
CA GLU A 12 11.39 -17.33 -36.65
C GLU A 12 10.75 -16.88 -35.32
N LEU A 13 10.45 -17.83 -34.42
CA LEU A 13 9.92 -17.52 -33.09
C LEU A 13 10.95 -16.78 -32.23
N ILE A 14 12.24 -17.12 -32.38
CA ILE A 14 13.35 -16.42 -31.72
C ILE A 14 13.46 -14.99 -32.25
N ALA A 15 13.39 -14.80 -33.57
CA ALA A 15 13.44 -13.48 -34.19
C ALA A 15 12.26 -12.58 -33.78
N ASP A 16 11.05 -13.14 -33.65
CA ASP A 16 9.87 -12.41 -33.16
C ASP A 16 10.03 -12.01 -31.68
N LEU A 17 10.56 -12.89 -30.84
CA LEU A 17 10.86 -12.59 -29.44
C LEU A 17 11.94 -11.52 -29.30
N GLU A 18 12.99 -11.57 -30.12
CA GLU A 18 14.03 -10.54 -30.16
C GLU A 18 13.49 -9.20 -30.68
N SER A 19 12.59 -9.20 -31.66
CA SER A 19 11.91 -8.00 -32.15
C SER A 19 11.08 -7.34 -31.06
N TYR A 20 10.32 -8.14 -30.30
CA TYR A 20 9.51 -7.68 -29.16
C TYR A 20 10.38 -7.16 -28.00
N ALA A 21 11.53 -7.77 -27.76
CA ALA A 21 12.51 -7.30 -26.78
C ALA A 21 13.27 -6.03 -27.23
N ARG A 22 13.39 -5.81 -28.55
CA ARG A 22 14.02 -4.62 -29.16
C ARG A 22 13.09 -3.44 -29.36
N THR A 23 11.78 -3.59 -29.11
CA THR A 23 10.92 -2.42 -28.91
C THR A 23 11.33 -1.74 -27.62
N ASP A 24 12.34 -0.86 -27.73
CA ASP A 24 12.61 0.23 -26.80
C ASP A 24 11.36 1.11 -26.73
N CYS A 25 10.36 0.64 -25.99
CA CYS A 25 9.23 1.46 -25.58
C CYS A 25 9.82 2.51 -24.63
N VAL A 26 10.33 3.61 -25.20
CA VAL A 26 10.64 4.82 -24.46
C VAL A 26 9.30 5.34 -23.96
N ILE A 27 8.91 4.89 -22.76
CA ILE A 27 7.76 5.43 -22.08
C ILE A 27 8.11 6.88 -21.79
N ARG A 28 7.49 7.80 -22.53
CA ARG A 28 7.58 9.23 -22.26
C ARG A 28 6.80 9.48 -20.97
N ILE A 29 7.50 9.44 -19.85
CA ILE A 29 6.95 9.80 -18.55
C ILE A 29 7.02 11.32 -18.44
N GLU A 30 5.86 11.96 -18.33
CA GLU A 30 5.82 13.41 -18.15
C GLU A 30 6.17 13.76 -16.68
N PRO A 31 6.73 14.96 -16.39
CA PRO A 31 7.06 15.35 -15.03
C PRO A 31 5.87 15.32 -14.04
N HIS A 32 4.64 15.46 -14.52
CA HIS A 32 3.43 15.34 -13.70
C HIS A 32 3.16 13.89 -13.27
N ASP A 33 3.44 12.91 -14.14
CA ASP A 33 3.35 11.48 -13.82
C ASP A 33 4.40 11.10 -12.78
N ILE A 34 5.63 11.61 -12.92
CA ILE A 34 6.69 11.42 -11.91
C ILE A 34 6.25 12.00 -10.56
N ARG A 35 5.64 13.19 -10.55
CA ARG A 35 5.12 13.79 -9.32
C ARG A 35 4.01 12.95 -8.70
N ALA A 36 3.09 12.42 -9.51
CA ALA A 36 2.02 11.55 -9.03
C ALA A 36 2.60 10.27 -8.40
N LEU A 37 3.58 9.62 -9.06
CA LEU A 37 4.26 8.44 -8.54
C LEU A 37 5.05 8.72 -7.25
N LEU A 38 5.71 9.88 -7.15
CA LEU A 38 6.40 10.29 -5.93
C LEU A 38 5.42 10.55 -4.79
N ALA A 39 4.28 11.18 -5.06
CA ALA A 39 3.23 11.41 -4.07
C ALA A 39 2.63 10.08 -3.59
N GLU A 40 2.32 9.16 -4.51
CA GLU A 40 1.86 7.81 -4.19
C GLU A 40 2.86 7.07 -3.30
N ARG A 41 4.15 7.07 -3.67
CA ARG A 41 5.19 6.43 -2.86
C ARG A 41 5.35 7.06 -1.48
N ALA A 42 5.21 8.37 -1.36
CA ALA A 42 5.27 9.06 -0.08
C ALA A 42 4.07 8.68 0.82
N GLU A 43 2.87 8.60 0.26
CA GLU A 43 1.68 8.15 0.98
C GLU A 43 1.79 6.68 1.40
N LEU A 44 2.29 5.80 0.53
CA LEU A 44 2.57 4.40 0.89
C LEU A 44 3.60 4.27 2.02
N LYS A 45 4.63 5.11 2.02
CA LYS A 45 5.62 5.14 3.10
C LYS A 45 4.97 5.53 4.43
N ARG A 46 4.13 6.56 4.44
CA ARG A 46 3.39 6.98 5.64
C ARG A 46 2.42 5.90 6.11
N ASP A 47 1.73 5.24 5.19
CA ASP A 47 0.83 4.13 5.54
C ASP A 47 1.59 2.95 6.16
N ALA A 48 2.81 2.66 5.70
CA ALA A 48 3.67 1.67 6.35
C ALA A 48 4.06 2.11 7.77
N GLU A 49 4.45 3.38 7.98
CA GLU A 49 4.77 3.92 9.31
C GLU A 49 3.57 3.84 10.27
N ARG A 50 2.35 4.10 9.79
CA ARG A 50 1.10 3.92 10.54
C ARG A 50 0.87 2.48 10.95
N LEU A 51 1.06 1.53 10.04
CA LEU A 51 0.91 0.09 10.31
C LEU A 51 1.94 -0.38 11.34
N ASP A 52 3.20 -0.01 11.19
CA ASP A 52 4.26 -0.34 12.14
C ASP A 52 3.94 0.21 13.54
N TRP A 53 3.42 1.43 13.62
CA TRP A 53 2.99 2.02 14.88
C TRP A 53 1.81 1.26 15.51
N LEU A 54 0.75 0.94 14.74
CA LEU A 54 -0.40 0.16 15.23
C LEU A 54 0.05 -1.20 15.80
N ILE A 55 0.95 -1.90 15.10
CA ILE A 55 1.49 -3.19 15.54
C ILE A 55 2.28 -3.03 16.84
N LYS A 56 3.14 -2.01 16.92
CA LYS A 56 3.98 -1.75 18.09
C LYS A 56 3.14 -1.40 19.32
N ASP A 57 2.09 -0.61 19.13
CA ASP A 57 1.26 -0.06 20.20
C ASP A 57 0.12 -1.01 20.61
N GLY A 58 -0.12 -2.08 19.84
CA GLY A 58 -1.22 -3.01 20.08
C GLY A 58 -2.61 -2.41 19.79
N ALA A 59 -2.65 -1.37 18.96
CA ALA A 59 -3.87 -0.64 18.63
C ALA A 59 -4.56 -1.25 17.40
N VAL A 60 -5.89 -1.20 17.38
CA VAL A 60 -6.73 -1.64 16.24
C VAL A 60 -7.66 -0.53 15.78
N VAL A 61 -7.85 -0.43 14.46
CA VAL A 61 -8.83 0.50 13.88
C VAL A 61 -10.23 -0.09 14.00
N VAL A 62 -11.16 0.68 14.55
CA VAL A 62 -12.56 0.31 14.67
C VAL A 62 -13.41 1.25 13.81
N GLU A 63 -14.24 0.67 12.94
CA GLU A 63 -15.23 1.41 12.15
C GLU A 63 -16.59 1.42 12.85
N LEU A 64 -17.09 2.61 13.16
CA LEU A 64 -18.42 2.85 13.68
C LEU A 64 -19.43 2.93 12.53
N LYS A 65 -19.87 1.77 12.05
CA LYS A 65 -20.75 1.62 10.85
C LYS A 65 -22.01 2.48 10.86
N GLN A 66 -22.53 2.83 12.03
CA GLN A 66 -23.74 3.65 12.17
C GLN A 66 -23.52 5.10 11.74
N VAL A 67 -22.31 5.61 11.90
CA VAL A 67 -21.96 7.03 11.65
C VAL A 67 -20.87 7.20 10.59
N GLY A 68 -20.32 6.10 10.05
CA GLY A 68 -19.24 6.13 9.06
C GLY A 68 -17.99 6.81 9.60
N ARG A 69 -17.67 6.58 10.88
CA ARG A 69 -16.51 7.17 11.57
C ARG A 69 -15.55 6.08 12.02
N TYR A 70 -14.30 6.47 12.24
CA TYR A 70 -13.22 5.60 12.67
C TYR A 70 -12.61 6.10 13.97
N HIS A 71 -12.19 5.19 14.84
CA HIS A 71 -11.39 5.48 16.03
C HIS A 71 -10.47 4.29 16.31
N LEU A 72 -9.50 4.46 17.21
CA LEU A 72 -8.66 3.35 17.68
C LEU A 72 -9.18 2.73 18.97
N ALA A 73 -8.92 1.43 19.12
CA ALA A 73 -9.09 0.69 20.36
C ALA A 73 -7.76 0.02 20.74
N TRP A 74 -7.51 -0.12 22.03
CA TRP A 74 -6.39 -0.88 22.60
C TRP A 74 -6.96 -2.06 23.40
N PRO A 75 -7.17 -3.22 22.75
CA PRO A 75 -7.87 -4.35 23.37
C PRO A 75 -7.18 -4.87 24.62
N ASP A 76 -5.84 -4.83 24.66
CA ASP A 76 -5.03 -5.36 25.75
C ASP A 76 -5.23 -4.59 27.07
N VAL A 77 -5.50 -3.28 26.99
CA VAL A 77 -5.77 -2.42 28.15
C VAL A 77 -7.24 -2.02 28.28
N GLY A 78 -8.09 -2.42 27.32
CA GLY A 78 -9.53 -2.11 27.32
C GLY A 78 -9.84 -0.62 27.09
N GLU A 79 -8.92 0.11 26.47
CA GLU A 79 -9.06 1.55 26.22
C GLU A 79 -9.50 1.84 24.79
N ASN A 80 -10.13 3.00 24.59
CA ASN A 80 -10.53 3.48 23.28
C ASN A 80 -10.13 4.94 23.11
N GLN A 81 -9.77 5.30 21.89
CA GLN A 81 -9.61 6.69 21.49
C GLN A 81 -10.95 7.42 21.65
N VAL A 82 -10.90 8.59 22.27
CA VAL A 82 -12.09 9.40 22.60
C VAL A 82 -12.70 10.01 21.34
N ASP A 83 -11.86 10.55 20.46
CA ASP A 83 -12.29 11.24 19.25
C ASP A 83 -12.57 10.26 18.09
N CYS A 84 -13.43 10.70 17.17
CA CYS A 84 -13.87 9.93 16.01
C CYS A 84 -13.63 10.70 14.70
N PHE A 85 -13.06 10.03 13.71
CA PHE A 85 -12.54 10.62 12.47
C PHE A 85 -13.25 10.09 11.23
N TRP A 86 -13.14 10.78 10.10
CA TRP A 86 -13.81 10.37 8.86
C TRP A 86 -13.04 9.29 8.11
N THR A 87 -11.73 9.19 8.35
CA THR A 87 -10.88 8.15 7.77
C THR A 87 -10.09 7.44 8.85
N ALA A 88 -9.74 6.17 8.59
CA ALA A 88 -8.83 5.42 9.44
C ALA A 88 -7.47 6.11 9.57
N ARG A 89 -6.95 6.72 8.50
CA ARG A 89 -5.66 7.45 8.51
C ARG A 89 -5.67 8.61 9.49
N GLU A 90 -6.73 9.41 9.50
CA GLU A 90 -6.89 10.53 10.45
C GLU A 90 -6.93 10.04 11.91
N ALA A 91 -7.63 8.94 12.18
CA ALA A 91 -7.69 8.36 13.52
C ALA A 91 -6.30 7.91 14.01
N ILE A 92 -5.54 7.27 13.13
CA ILE A 92 -4.18 6.82 13.43
C ILE A 92 -3.24 8.02 13.63
N ASP A 93 -3.26 9.00 12.73
CA ASP A 93 -2.42 10.19 12.83
C ASP A 93 -2.68 10.97 14.13
N ALA A 94 -3.94 11.11 14.53
CA ALA A 94 -4.32 11.76 15.78
C ALA A 94 -3.80 11.00 17.01
N ALA A 95 -3.85 9.67 17.00
CA ALA A 95 -3.34 8.84 18.09
C ALA A 95 -1.80 8.86 18.17
N MET A 96 -1.13 8.79 17.02
CA MET A 96 0.34 8.92 16.93
C MET A 96 0.80 10.28 17.47
N GLN A 97 0.07 11.35 17.15
CA GLN A 97 0.36 12.69 17.66
C GLN A 97 0.18 12.75 19.18
N ALA A 98 -0.94 12.24 19.70
CA ALA A 98 -1.23 12.22 21.14
C ALA A 98 -0.17 11.42 21.94
N ALA A 99 0.31 10.29 21.39
CA ALA A 99 1.37 9.48 21.99
C ALA A 99 2.75 10.17 21.97
N THR A 100 2.97 11.11 21.05
CA THR A 100 4.20 11.91 21.00
C THR A 100 4.19 13.04 22.03
N ASP A 101 3.00 13.58 22.33
CA ASP A 101 2.82 14.69 23.27
C ASP A 101 2.83 14.25 24.75
N HIS A 102 2.64 12.94 25.02
CA HIS A 102 2.66 12.35 26.36
C HIS A 102 3.56 11.09 26.39
N PRO A 103 4.89 11.22 26.65
CA PRO A 103 5.82 10.10 26.70
C PRO A 103 5.69 9.24 27.97
#